data_AF-I3YRU7-F1
#
_entry.id   AF-I3YRU7-F1
#
_cell.length_a   1.000
_cell.length_b   1.000
_cell.length_c   1.000
_cell.angle_alpha   90.00
_cell.angle_beta   90.00
_cell.angle_gamma   90.00
#
_symmetry.space_group_name_H-M   'P 1'
#
loop_
_entity.id
_entity.type
_entity.pdbx_description
1 polymer ?
#
loop_
_entity_poly.entity_id
_entity_poly.type
_entity_poly.pdbx_seq_one_letter_code
_entity_poly.pdbx_strand_id
1 'polypeptide(L)'
;MQLVLWKIACEDYQVLLRASKNSRRAFSYSGIVMCLNYLIALLGLYQFFEIIFINIFIALILGAFVTVVFMNIYKLCLTTLNKDEKSFSLSYILSLLGRLIFVGLIGLLAIKGLESFLVFTIFERLNLVDYEGKILLSLKDINNKIPWIWVSSILLLLVFISPFLVKFSIKPSSKYVLEKRAIEKKIILDDYKRFKEIYKNIFYRDYKLPIEYKENYLDPPFNNIPIVITKKLGNNEDFLNSLTTEEIS
;
A
#
# COMPACT_ATOMS: atom_id res chain seq x y z
N MET A 1 12.34 18.50 -7.74
CA MET A 1 12.19 17.18 -8.40
C MET A 1 12.17 16.00 -7.42
N GLN A 2 13.16 15.84 -6.54
CA GLN A 2 13.22 14.68 -5.62
C GLN A 2 12.02 14.54 -4.67
N LEU A 3 11.49 15.66 -4.15
CA LEU A 3 10.30 15.66 -3.29
C LEU A 3 9.07 15.06 -3.99
N VAL A 4 8.89 15.35 -5.28
CA VAL A 4 7.77 14.82 -6.08
C VAL A 4 7.94 13.31 -6.27
N LEU A 5 9.15 12.85 -6.58
CA LEU A 5 9.44 11.42 -6.73
C LEU A 5 9.17 10.64 -5.44
N TRP A 6 9.53 11.19 -4.28
CA TRP A 6 9.24 10.57 -2.98
C TRP A 6 7.74 10.49 -2.69
N LYS A 7 6.98 11.54 -3.04
CA LYS A 7 5.53 11.54 -2.91
C LYS A 7 4.88 10.51 -3.84
N ILE A 8 5.40 10.37 -5.07
CA ILE A 8 4.95 9.34 -6.03
C ILE A 8 5.26 7.94 -5.52
N ALA A 9 6.40 7.75 -4.86
CA ALA A 9 6.80 6.52 -4.17
C ALA A 9 5.98 6.23 -2.89
N CYS A 10 4.96 7.04 -2.59
CA CYS A 10 4.10 6.93 -1.42
C CYS A 10 4.82 7.05 -0.08
N GLU A 11 5.84 7.92 0.00
CA GLU A 11 6.54 8.19 1.25
C GLU A 11 6.59 9.68 1.59
N ASP A 12 6.63 9.95 2.89
CA ASP A 12 6.70 11.31 3.41
C ASP A 12 8.11 11.89 3.26
N TYR A 13 8.20 13.02 2.56
CA TYR A 13 9.46 13.72 2.35
C TYR A 13 10.10 14.15 3.67
N GLN A 14 9.31 14.46 4.70
CA GLN A 14 9.81 14.88 6.02
C GLN A 14 10.61 13.76 6.69
N VAL A 15 10.14 12.52 6.58
CA VAL A 15 10.85 11.33 7.07
C VAL A 15 12.14 11.11 6.26
N LEU A 16 12.04 11.23 4.94
CA LEU A 16 13.15 10.96 4.03
C LEU A 16 14.27 11.99 4.11
N LEU A 17 13.97 13.25 4.43
CA LEU A 17 14.99 14.29 4.65
C LEU A 17 15.93 13.93 5.80
N ARG A 18 15.41 13.23 6.83
CA ARG A 18 16.18 12.77 8.00
C ARG A 18 16.86 11.41 7.77
N ALA A 19 16.49 10.70 6.71
CA ALA A 19 16.97 9.37 6.39
C ALA A 19 18.39 9.36 5.78
N SER A 20 18.96 8.16 5.73
CA SER A 20 20.28 7.94 5.11
C SER A 20 20.27 8.29 3.61
N LYS A 21 21.44 8.64 3.06
CA LYS A 21 21.59 8.91 1.61
C LYS A 21 21.17 7.71 0.74
N ASN A 22 21.41 6.49 1.23
CA ASN A 22 21.04 5.25 0.53
C ASN A 22 19.52 5.08 0.47
N SER A 23 18.82 5.28 1.59
CA SER A 23 17.36 5.24 1.63
C SER A 23 16.75 6.29 0.71
N ARG A 24 17.26 7.54 0.74
CA ARG A 24 16.80 8.62 -0.15
C ARG A 24 16.93 8.27 -1.62
N ARG A 25 18.08 7.70 -2.03
CA ARG A 25 18.31 7.27 -3.43
C ARG A 25 17.38 6.13 -3.83
N ALA A 26 17.19 5.14 -2.96
CA ALA A 26 16.31 4.01 -3.19
C ALA A 26 14.85 4.47 -3.43
N PHE A 27 14.34 5.40 -2.61
CA PHE A 27 12.99 5.94 -2.79
C PHE A 27 12.87 6.88 -3.98
N SER A 28 13.92 7.63 -4.35
CA SER A 28 13.93 8.37 -5.61
C SER A 28 13.84 7.45 -6.82
N TYR A 29 14.60 6.36 -6.83
CA TYR A 29 14.53 5.33 -7.88
C TYR A 29 13.14 4.71 -7.95
N SER A 30 12.58 4.33 -6.80
CA SER A 30 11.20 3.81 -6.70
C SER A 30 10.20 4.78 -7.31
N GLY A 31 10.31 6.09 -7.03
CA GLY A 31 9.46 7.12 -7.61
C GLY A 31 9.55 7.21 -9.13
N ILE A 32 10.75 7.12 -9.71
CA ILE A 32 10.96 7.12 -11.17
C ILE A 32 10.31 5.89 -11.80
N VAL A 33 10.55 4.71 -11.21
CA VAL A 33 9.94 3.47 -11.70
C VAL A 33 8.42 3.51 -11.59
N MET A 34 7.87 4.08 -10.52
CA MET A 34 6.43 4.23 -10.40
C MET A 34 5.86 5.17 -11.48
N CYS A 35 6.54 6.26 -11.83
CA CYS A 35 6.14 7.07 -12.99
C CYS A 35 6.13 6.26 -14.29
N LEU A 36 7.15 5.44 -14.51
CA LEU A 36 7.22 4.56 -15.68
C LEU A 36 6.07 3.54 -15.68
N ASN A 37 5.79 2.91 -14.54
CA ASN A 37 4.68 1.97 -14.39
C ASN A 37 3.32 2.62 -14.68
N TYR A 38 3.13 3.88 -14.30
CA TYR A 38 1.94 4.65 -14.65
C TYR A 38 1.79 4.80 -16.17
N LEU A 39 2.88 5.12 -16.88
CA LEU A 39 2.87 5.25 -18.35
C LEU A 39 2.61 3.91 -19.04
N ILE A 40 3.27 2.84 -18.58
CA ILE A 40 3.07 1.48 -19.08
C ILE A 40 1.60 1.06 -18.89
N ALA A 41 1.04 1.28 -17.70
CA ALA A 41 -0.34 0.96 -17.40
C ALA A 41 -1.32 1.79 -18.23
N LEU A 42 -1.07 3.08 -18.41
CA LEU A 42 -1.93 3.96 -19.22
C LEU A 42 -1.99 3.50 -20.67
N LEU A 43 -0.84 3.29 -21.30
CA LEU A 43 -0.76 2.85 -22.70
C LEU A 43 -1.33 1.45 -22.88
N GLY A 44 -1.02 0.53 -21.96
CA GLY A 44 -1.49 -0.84 -22.05
C GLY A 44 -3.00 -0.98 -21.85
N LEU A 45 -3.57 -0.26 -20.88
CA LEU A 45 -5.01 -0.27 -20.63
C LEU A 45 -5.77 0.53 -21.69
N TYR A 46 -5.20 1.60 -22.23
CA TYR A 46 -5.75 2.31 -23.38
C TYR A 46 -5.94 1.34 -24.56
N GLN A 47 -4.88 0.61 -24.95
CA GLN A 47 -4.96 -0.36 -26.04
C GLN A 47 -6.01 -1.44 -25.77
N PHE A 48 -6.06 -1.96 -24.54
CA PHE A 48 -7.06 -2.96 -24.16
C PHE A 48 -8.49 -2.46 -24.40
N PHE A 49 -8.78 -1.22 -24.02
CA PHE A 49 -10.11 -0.65 -24.21
C PHE A 49 -10.38 -0.15 -25.62
N GLU A 50 -9.37 0.28 -26.37
CA GLU A 50 -9.51 0.64 -27.78
C GLU A 50 -10.01 -0.56 -28.58
N ILE A 51 -9.45 -1.74 -28.32
CA ILE A 51 -9.88 -2.95 -29.03
C ILE A 51 -11.30 -3.39 -28.62
N ILE A 52 -11.71 -3.17 -27.36
CA ILE A 52 -13.05 -3.55 -26.88
C ILE A 52 -14.14 -2.60 -27.40
N PHE A 53 -13.90 -1.30 -27.32
CA PHE A 53 -14.93 -0.29 -27.56
C PHE A 53 -14.89 0.32 -28.96
N ILE A 54 -13.81 0.10 -29.72
CA ILE A 54 -13.62 0.61 -31.09
C ILE A 54 -13.90 2.13 -31.15
N ASN A 55 -13.62 2.83 -30.05
CA ASN A 55 -13.83 4.26 -29.91
C ASN A 55 -12.73 4.85 -29.05
N ILE A 56 -11.93 5.72 -29.65
CA ILE A 56 -10.75 6.33 -29.04
C ILE A 56 -11.08 7.12 -27.76
N PHE A 57 -12.20 7.84 -27.73
CA PHE A 57 -12.57 8.67 -26.58
C PHE A 57 -13.00 7.81 -25.40
N ILE A 58 -13.82 6.79 -25.64
CA ILE A 58 -14.26 5.85 -24.60
C ILE A 58 -13.04 5.08 -24.06
N ALA A 59 -12.16 4.62 -24.96
CA ALA A 59 -10.95 3.90 -24.60
C ALA A 59 -9.99 4.73 -23.76
N LEU A 60 -9.78 6.00 -24.11
CA LEU A 60 -8.92 6.91 -23.36
C LEU A 60 -9.49 7.19 -21.96
N ILE A 61 -10.79 7.48 -21.86
CA ILE A 61 -11.44 7.77 -20.57
C ILE A 61 -11.40 6.55 -19.65
N LEU A 62 -11.84 5.38 -20.14
CA LEU A 62 -11.86 4.15 -19.34
C LEU A 62 -10.45 3.65 -19.03
N GLY A 63 -9.52 3.72 -19.99
CA GLY A 63 -8.12 3.36 -19.79
C GLY A 63 -7.46 4.22 -18.73
N ALA A 64 -7.65 5.55 -18.77
CA ALA A 64 -7.14 6.46 -17.76
C ALA A 64 -7.78 6.19 -16.38
N PHE A 65 -9.10 5.99 -16.33
CA PHE A 65 -9.81 5.69 -15.08
C PHE A 65 -9.29 4.40 -14.43
N VAL A 66 -9.22 3.29 -15.18
CA VAL A 66 -8.74 2.00 -14.65
C VAL A 66 -7.27 2.08 -14.29
N THR A 67 -6.44 2.82 -15.04
CA THR A 67 -5.04 3.07 -14.68
C THR A 67 -4.92 3.74 -13.31
N VAL A 68 -5.72 4.77 -13.04
CA VAL A 68 -5.73 5.45 -11.74
C VAL A 68 -6.13 4.48 -10.63
N VAL A 69 -7.18 3.68 -10.83
CA VAL A 69 -7.62 2.67 -9.86
C VAL A 69 -6.52 1.64 -9.59
N PHE A 70 -5.96 1.04 -10.64
CA PHE A 70 -4.93 0.00 -10.53
C PHE A 70 -3.68 0.51 -9.84
N MET A 71 -3.23 1.71 -10.21
CA MET A 71 -2.05 2.30 -9.58
C MET A 71 -2.32 2.75 -8.14
N ASN A 72 -3.56 3.10 -7.77
CA ASN A 72 -3.91 3.35 -6.38
C ASN A 72 -3.89 2.06 -5.55
N ILE A 73 -4.36 0.94 -6.11
CA ILE A 73 -4.26 -0.35 -5.40
C ILE A 73 -2.79 -0.78 -5.29
N TYR A 74 -2.00 -0.61 -6.35
CA TYR A 74 -0.55 -0.82 -6.32
C TYR A 74 0.11 -0.02 -5.19
N LYS A 75 -0.22 1.28 -5.10
CA LYS A 75 0.26 2.18 -4.04
C LYS A 75 -0.16 1.70 -2.66
N LEU A 76 -1.41 1.26 -2.49
CA LEU A 76 -1.89 0.70 -1.23
C LEU A 76 -1.08 -0.55 -0.81
N CYS A 77 -0.82 -1.47 -1.75
CA CYS A 77 0.02 -2.64 -1.50
C CYS A 77 1.45 -2.26 -1.07
N LEU A 78 2.00 -1.19 -1.66
CA LEU A 78 3.32 -0.69 -1.32
C LEU A 78 3.33 0.01 0.05
N THR A 79 2.36 0.86 0.36
CA THR A 79 2.29 1.61 1.62
C THR A 79 2.13 0.71 2.82
N THR A 80 1.25 -0.30 2.71
CA THR A 80 0.95 -1.26 3.78
C THR A 80 2.10 -2.26 4.03
N LEU A 81 3.18 -2.21 3.25
CA LEU A 81 4.37 -3.02 3.46
C LEU A 81 5.15 -2.52 4.69
N ASN A 82 4.77 -3.02 5.85
CA ASN A 82 5.48 -2.77 7.11
C ASN A 82 6.39 -3.95 7.43
N LYS A 83 7.65 -3.65 7.73
CA LYS A 83 8.64 -4.65 8.12
C LYS A 83 8.83 -4.60 9.62
N ASP A 84 8.10 -5.46 10.33
CA ASP A 84 8.30 -5.62 11.76
C ASP A 84 9.36 -6.67 12.08
N GLU A 85 10.19 -6.37 13.07
CA GLU A 85 11.35 -7.19 13.44
C GLU A 85 10.96 -8.52 14.10
N LYS A 86 9.70 -8.67 14.54
CA LYS A 86 9.34 -9.67 15.56
C LYS A 86 8.47 -10.85 15.14
N SER A 87 7.93 -10.94 13.93
CA SER A 87 7.27 -12.18 13.53
C SER A 87 7.17 -12.38 12.02
N PHE A 88 8.02 -13.26 11.49
CA PHE A 88 7.70 -13.99 10.26
C PHE A 88 6.58 -15.01 10.55
N SER A 89 5.39 -14.50 10.88
CA SER A 89 4.20 -15.34 10.99
C SER A 89 3.80 -15.82 9.60
N LEU A 90 3.20 -17.01 9.53
CA LEU A 90 2.65 -17.53 8.28
C LEU A 90 1.68 -16.53 7.63
N SER A 91 0.85 -15.87 8.45
CA SER A 91 -0.08 -14.82 8.00
C SER A 91 0.63 -13.63 7.34
N TYR A 92 1.79 -13.21 7.87
CA TYR A 92 2.59 -12.14 7.26
C TYR A 92 3.13 -12.56 5.89
N ILE A 93 3.70 -13.77 5.78
CA ILE A 93 4.22 -14.30 4.51
C ILE A 93 3.09 -14.43 3.48
N LEU A 94 1.94 -14.97 3.88
CA LEU A 94 0.78 -15.12 3.01
C LEU A 94 0.26 -13.75 2.52
N SER A 95 0.20 -12.76 3.41
CA SER A 95 -0.18 -11.39 3.04
C SER A 95 0.81 -10.77 2.05
N LEU A 96 2.12 -10.97 2.27
CA LEU A 96 3.18 -10.49 1.38
C LEU A 96 3.07 -11.12 -0.01
N LEU A 97 2.89 -12.44 -0.06
CA LEU A 97 2.77 -13.22 -1.29
C LEU A 97 1.51 -12.83 -2.06
N GLY A 98 0.37 -12.68 -1.37
CA GLY A 98 -0.88 -12.19 -1.97
C GLY A 98 -0.74 -10.81 -2.61
N ARG A 99 -0.05 -9.87 -1.95
CA ARG A 99 0.23 -8.54 -2.52
C ARG A 99 1.13 -8.63 -3.76
N LEU A 100 2.15 -9.47 -3.72
CA LEU A 100 3.07 -9.64 -4.84
C LEU A 100 2.38 -10.27 -6.04
N ILE A 101 1.52 -11.28 -5.83
CA ILE A 101 0.67 -11.85 -6.87
C ILE A 101 -0.24 -10.77 -7.44
N PHE A 102 -0.93 -10.00 -6.59
CA PHE A 102 -1.87 -8.99 -7.05
C PHE A 102 -1.19 -7.89 -7.88
N VAL A 103 -0.05 -7.37 -7.42
CA VAL A 103 0.77 -6.42 -8.16
C VAL A 103 1.30 -7.04 -9.46
N GLY A 104 1.70 -8.30 -9.42
CA GLY A 104 2.16 -9.05 -10.60
C GLY A 104 1.07 -9.23 -11.65
N LEU A 105 -0.16 -9.54 -11.24
CA LEU A 105 -1.32 -9.68 -12.14
C LEU A 105 -1.69 -8.35 -12.81
N ILE A 106 -1.72 -7.26 -12.04
CA ILE A 106 -1.93 -5.90 -12.59
C ILE A 106 -0.82 -5.57 -13.59
N GLY A 107 0.43 -5.83 -13.22
CA GLY A 107 1.59 -5.60 -14.07
C GLY A 107 1.50 -6.39 -15.38
N LEU A 108 1.20 -7.69 -15.31
CA LEU A 108 1.05 -8.53 -16.48
C LEU A 108 -0.06 -8.05 -17.42
N LEU A 109 -1.21 -7.60 -16.89
CA LEU A 109 -2.28 -7.05 -17.73
C LEU A 109 -1.83 -5.78 -18.46
N ALA A 110 -1.22 -4.84 -17.73
CA ALA A 110 -0.69 -3.61 -18.30
C ALA A 110 0.39 -3.88 -19.36
N ILE A 111 1.31 -4.79 -19.07
CA ILE A 111 2.41 -5.16 -19.96
C ILE A 111 1.88 -5.83 -21.24
N LYS A 112 0.92 -6.75 -21.14
CA LYS A 112 0.35 -7.41 -22.33
C LYS A 112 -0.43 -6.43 -23.20
N GLY A 113 -1.13 -5.47 -22.59
CA GLY A 113 -1.73 -4.36 -23.30
C GLY A 113 -0.68 -3.51 -24.03
N LEU A 114 0.42 -3.17 -23.36
CA LEU A 114 1.50 -2.37 -23.95
C LEU A 114 2.20 -3.12 -25.10
N GLU A 115 2.47 -4.41 -24.94
CA GLU A 115 3.04 -5.25 -26.00
C GLU A 115 2.14 -5.27 -27.22
N SER A 116 0.82 -5.43 -27.02
CA SER A 116 -0.15 -5.32 -28.10
C SER A 116 -0.09 -3.94 -28.77
N PHE A 117 -0.07 -2.86 -28.00
CA PHE A 117 0.05 -1.50 -28.51
C PHE A 117 1.30 -1.31 -29.37
N LEU A 118 2.46 -1.77 -28.89
CA LEU A 118 3.73 -1.68 -29.61
C LEU A 118 3.69 -2.52 -30.88
N VAL A 119 3.15 -3.74 -30.82
CA VAL A 119 3.06 -4.61 -31.99
C VAL A 119 2.14 -4.02 -33.06
N PHE A 120 0.93 -3.60 -32.71
CA PHE A 120 0.02 -2.97 -33.67
C PHE A 120 0.58 -1.64 -34.21
N THR A 121 1.08 -0.75 -33.35
CA THR A 121 1.56 0.56 -33.82
C THR A 121 2.85 0.47 -34.65
N ILE A 122 3.77 -0.41 -34.28
CA ILE A 122 5.12 -0.48 -34.89
C ILE A 122 5.18 -1.51 -36.00
N PHE A 123 4.67 -2.73 -35.80
CA PHE A 123 4.85 -3.83 -36.76
C PHE A 123 3.84 -3.80 -37.90
N GLU A 124 2.60 -3.34 -37.65
CA GLU A 124 1.62 -3.12 -38.72
C GLU A 124 2.11 -2.00 -39.66
N ARG A 125 2.64 -0.92 -39.09
CA ARG A 125 3.21 0.21 -39.86
C ARG A 125 4.45 -0.18 -40.68
N LEU A 126 5.11 -1.28 -40.33
CA LEU A 126 6.26 -1.83 -41.06
C LEU A 126 5.86 -2.96 -42.03
N ASN A 127 4.56 -3.27 -42.21
CA ASN A 127 4.05 -4.38 -43.03
C ASN A 127 4.64 -5.75 -42.67
N LEU A 128 5.09 -5.95 -41.42
CA LEU A 128 5.80 -7.17 -41.05
C LEU A 128 4.86 -8.34 -40.74
N VAL A 129 3.60 -8.07 -40.34
CA VAL A 129 2.63 -9.12 -40.00
C VAL A 129 1.19 -8.64 -40.19
N ASP A 130 0.37 -9.44 -40.87
CA ASP A 130 -1.08 -9.26 -41.01
C ASP A 130 -1.80 -9.97 -39.84
N TYR A 131 -2.66 -9.26 -39.11
CA TYR A 131 -3.38 -9.79 -37.94
C TYR A 131 -4.89 -9.59 -38.07
N GLU A 132 -5.65 -10.68 -38.07
CA GLU A 132 -7.12 -10.63 -38.02
C GLU A 132 -7.60 -10.20 -36.62
N GLY A 133 -8.47 -9.18 -36.58
CA GLY A 133 -8.84 -8.37 -35.40
C GLY A 133 -9.62 -9.05 -34.26
N LYS A 134 -9.17 -10.18 -33.71
CA LYS A 134 -9.69 -10.78 -32.47
C LYS A 134 -8.59 -10.86 -31.40
N ILE A 135 -8.76 -10.15 -30.26
CA ILE A 135 -7.76 -9.95 -29.18
C ILE A 135 -7.01 -11.23 -28.78
N LEU A 136 -7.74 -12.31 -28.49
CA LEU A 136 -7.16 -13.55 -27.98
C LEU A 136 -6.41 -14.32 -29.06
N LEU A 137 -6.90 -14.26 -30.30
CA LEU A 137 -6.21 -14.81 -31.46
C LEU A 137 -4.95 -13.99 -31.75
N SER A 138 -5.06 -12.66 -31.80
CA SER A 138 -3.94 -11.75 -32.00
C SER A 138 -2.85 -11.92 -30.94
N LEU A 139 -3.17 -11.97 -29.64
CA LEU A 139 -2.14 -12.18 -28.60
C LEU A 139 -1.50 -13.57 -28.66
N LYS A 140 -2.29 -14.62 -28.96
CA LYS A 140 -1.77 -15.97 -29.16
C LYS A 140 -0.85 -16.02 -30.38
N ASP A 141 -1.25 -15.39 -31.46
CA ASP A 141 -0.50 -15.35 -32.72
C ASP A 141 0.76 -14.51 -32.58
N ILE A 142 0.72 -13.38 -31.85
CA ILE A 142 1.89 -12.57 -31.50
C ILE A 142 2.88 -13.40 -30.69
N ASN A 143 2.42 -14.09 -29.63
CA ASN A 143 3.31 -14.90 -28.80
C ASN A 143 3.91 -16.09 -29.58
N ASN A 144 3.16 -16.67 -30.52
CA ASN A 144 3.64 -17.76 -31.37
C ASN A 144 4.65 -17.28 -32.42
N LYS A 145 4.39 -16.13 -33.06
CA LYS A 145 5.26 -15.54 -34.09
C LYS A 145 6.52 -14.89 -33.50
N ILE A 146 6.43 -14.32 -32.30
CA ILE A 146 7.50 -13.57 -31.65
C ILE A 146 7.72 -14.09 -30.22
N PRO A 147 8.36 -15.26 -30.03
CA PRO A 147 8.56 -15.86 -28.71
C PRO A 147 9.42 -15.00 -27.77
N TRP A 148 10.31 -14.16 -28.31
CA TRP A 148 11.13 -13.21 -27.54
C TRP A 148 10.29 -12.18 -26.77
N ILE A 149 9.00 -12.01 -27.11
CA ILE A 149 8.11 -11.11 -26.39
C ILE A 149 7.93 -11.53 -24.93
N TRP A 150 8.03 -12.82 -24.61
CA TRP A 150 8.02 -13.30 -23.23
C TRP A 150 9.20 -12.78 -22.40
N VAL A 151 10.38 -12.63 -23.02
CA VAL A 151 11.55 -12.04 -22.36
C VAL A 151 11.29 -10.57 -22.03
N SER A 152 10.68 -9.83 -22.97
CA SER A 152 10.21 -8.47 -22.74
C SER A 152 9.19 -8.42 -21.61
N SER A 153 8.21 -9.33 -21.59
CA SER A 153 7.20 -9.39 -20.54
C SER A 153 7.83 -9.58 -19.15
N ILE A 154 8.79 -10.49 -19.03
CA ILE A 154 9.49 -10.77 -17.77
C ILE A 154 10.30 -9.54 -17.33
N LEU A 155 11.03 -8.90 -18.24
CA LEU A 155 11.84 -7.73 -17.93
C LEU A 155 10.97 -6.56 -17.47
N LEU A 156 9.87 -6.28 -18.17
CA LEU A 156 8.91 -5.25 -17.79
C LEU A 156 8.21 -5.59 -16.46
N LEU A 157 7.94 -6.87 -16.19
CA LEU A 157 7.34 -7.30 -14.94
C LEU A 157 8.30 -7.09 -13.76
N LEU A 158 9.60 -7.35 -13.95
CA LEU A 158 10.63 -7.05 -12.95
C LEU A 158 10.71 -5.55 -12.67
N VAL A 159 10.62 -4.71 -13.71
CA VAL A 159 10.52 -3.25 -13.54
C VAL A 159 9.27 -2.89 -12.72
N PHE A 160 8.12 -3.49 -13.05
CA PHE A 160 6.86 -3.25 -12.38
C PHE A 160 6.88 -3.61 -10.89
N ILE A 161 7.53 -4.72 -10.53
CA ILE A 161 7.65 -5.23 -9.15
C ILE A 161 8.81 -4.54 -8.40
N SER A 162 9.78 -3.93 -9.09
CA SER A 162 10.99 -3.40 -8.43
C SER A 162 10.76 -2.39 -7.30
N PRO A 163 9.76 -1.47 -7.32
CA PRO A 163 9.47 -0.60 -6.17
C PRO A 163 9.16 -1.38 -4.88
N PHE A 164 8.47 -2.51 -5.03
CA PHE A 164 8.15 -3.43 -3.94
C PHE A 164 9.43 -4.05 -3.35
N LEU A 165 10.32 -4.53 -4.22
CA LEU A 165 11.61 -5.11 -3.81
C LEU A 165 12.51 -4.08 -3.12
N VAL A 166 12.53 -2.86 -3.65
CA VAL A 166 13.30 -1.75 -3.07
C VAL A 166 12.83 -1.44 -1.66
N LYS A 167 11.51 -1.33 -1.45
CA LYS A 167 10.95 -1.08 -0.11
C LYS A 167 11.21 -2.23 0.86
N PHE A 168 11.07 -3.47 0.39
CA PHE A 168 11.34 -4.67 1.19
C PHE A 168 12.81 -4.79 1.61
N SER A 169 13.73 -4.34 0.75
CA SER A 169 15.18 -4.40 0.98
C SER A 169 15.66 -3.45 2.09
N ILE A 170 14.84 -2.47 2.49
CA ILE A 170 15.20 -1.54 3.57
C ILE A 170 15.22 -2.29 4.90
N LYS A 171 16.28 -2.06 5.69
CA LYS A 171 16.46 -2.70 7.00
C LYS A 171 15.51 -2.06 8.03
N PRO A 172 14.89 -2.85 8.93
CA PRO A 172 14.05 -2.31 10.01
C PRO A 172 14.81 -1.36 10.95
N SER A 173 16.09 -1.64 11.18
CA SER A 173 17.00 -0.79 11.96
C SER A 173 17.50 0.45 11.22
N SER A 174 17.05 0.69 9.98
CA SER A 174 17.46 1.88 9.25
C SER A 174 16.88 3.14 9.89
N LYS A 175 17.65 4.23 9.85
CA LYS A 175 17.21 5.54 10.36
C LYS A 175 15.85 5.97 9.78
N TYR A 176 15.58 5.62 8.52
CA TYR A 176 14.29 5.85 7.89
C TYR A 176 13.12 5.19 8.63
N VAL A 177 13.21 3.88 8.91
CA VAL A 177 12.13 3.13 9.55
C VAL A 177 11.93 3.60 11.00
N LEU A 178 13.02 3.89 11.72
CA LEU A 178 12.95 4.39 13.09
C LEU A 178 12.28 5.77 13.17
N GLU A 179 12.66 6.71 12.30
CA GLU A 179 12.03 8.04 12.23
C GLU A 179 10.56 7.95 11.83
N LYS A 180 10.23 7.07 10.86
CA LYS A 180 8.84 6.84 10.44
C LYS A 180 7.98 6.37 11.62
N ARG A 181 8.42 5.33 12.32
CA ARG A 181 7.72 4.79 13.50
C ARG A 181 7.60 5.82 14.61
N ALA A 182 8.64 6.63 14.84
CA ALA A 182 8.60 7.68 15.86
C ALA A 182 7.55 8.75 15.54
N ILE A 183 7.44 9.16 14.28
CA ILE A 183 6.43 10.12 13.82
C ILE A 183 5.02 9.52 13.91
N GLU A 184 4.82 8.29 13.43
CA GLU A 184 3.53 7.58 13.51
C GLU A 184 3.09 7.42 14.98
N LYS A 185 4.00 7.00 15.86
CA LYS A 185 3.74 6.90 17.30
C LYS A 185 3.35 8.25 17.90
N LYS A 186 4.04 9.33 17.51
CA LYS A 186 3.75 10.67 17.99
C LYS A 186 2.35 11.14 17.57
N ILE A 187 1.97 10.94 16.30
CA ILE A 187 0.63 11.29 15.79
C ILE A 187 -0.45 10.59 16.63
N ILE A 188 -0.29 9.28 16.87
CA ILE A 188 -1.23 8.49 17.67
C ILE A 188 -1.35 9.04 19.10
N LEU A 189 -0.23 9.37 19.74
CA LEU A 189 -0.22 9.94 21.10
C LEU A 189 -0.85 11.33 21.16
N ASP A 190 -0.55 12.19 20.18
CA ASP A 190 -1.08 13.55 20.10
C ASP A 190 -2.61 13.53 19.88
N ASP A 191 -3.10 12.68 18.97
CA ASP A 191 -4.53 12.49 18.72
C ASP A 191 -5.24 11.90 19.94
N TYR A 192 -4.62 10.94 20.63
CA TYR A 192 -5.19 10.36 21.84
C TYR A 192 -5.29 11.39 22.97
N LYS A 193 -4.28 12.24 23.13
CA LYS A 193 -4.31 13.34 24.09
C LYS A 193 -5.46 14.30 23.78
N ARG A 194 -5.61 14.68 22.51
CA ARG A 194 -6.70 15.54 22.04
C ARG A 194 -8.06 14.92 22.30
N PHE A 195 -8.21 13.62 22.07
CA PHE A 195 -9.43 12.89 22.39
C PHE A 195 -9.80 13.01 23.88
N LYS A 196 -8.83 12.78 24.79
CA LYS A 196 -9.09 12.89 26.23
C LYS A 196 -9.50 14.29 26.67
N GLU A 197 -8.88 15.32 26.10
CA GLU A 197 -9.26 16.71 26.34
C GLU A 197 -10.69 16.99 25.85
N ILE A 198 -11.03 16.55 24.64
CA ILE A 198 -12.38 16.72 24.09
C ILE A 198 -13.42 15.97 24.94
N TYR A 199 -13.13 14.72 25.32
CA TYR A 199 -14.02 13.90 26.14
C TYR A 199 -14.33 14.59 27.47
N LYS A 200 -13.30 15.03 28.20
CA LYS A 200 -13.44 15.77 29.47
C LYS A 200 -14.27 17.04 29.29
N ASN A 201 -14.02 17.80 28.22
CA ASN A 201 -14.71 19.05 27.94
C ASN A 201 -16.20 18.85 27.61
N ILE A 202 -16.56 17.80 26.89
CA ILE A 202 -17.97 17.48 26.57
C ILE A 202 -18.75 17.17 27.84
N PHE A 203 -18.22 16.30 28.71
CA PHE A 203 -18.91 15.94 29.96
C PHE A 203 -19.01 17.11 30.94
N TYR A 204 -17.98 17.94 31.01
CA TYR A 204 -18.02 19.13 31.84
C TYR A 204 -19.01 20.17 31.29
N ARG A 205 -19.06 20.39 29.97
CA ARG A 205 -19.97 21.37 29.35
C ARG A 205 -21.43 20.94 29.48
N ASP A 206 -21.74 19.70 29.15
CA ASP A 206 -23.12 19.24 28.98
C ASP A 206 -23.74 18.73 30.29
N TYR A 207 -22.92 18.19 31.19
CA TYR A 207 -23.37 17.57 32.44
C TYR A 207 -22.76 18.19 33.70
N LYS A 208 -21.80 19.12 33.58
CA LYS A 208 -21.00 19.66 34.70
C LYS A 208 -20.27 18.59 35.52
N LEU A 209 -19.98 17.44 34.88
CA LEU A 209 -19.28 16.33 35.52
C LEU A 209 -17.79 16.35 35.11
N PRO A 210 -16.84 16.38 36.06
CA PRO A 210 -15.41 16.32 35.78
C PRO A 210 -14.97 14.87 35.53
N ILE A 211 -15.51 14.23 34.49
CA ILE A 211 -15.20 12.84 34.16
C ILE A 211 -13.86 12.77 33.42
N GLU A 212 -13.02 11.83 33.84
CA GLU A 212 -11.81 11.47 33.12
C GLU A 212 -11.99 10.11 32.44
N TYR A 213 -11.40 9.95 31.26
CA TYR A 213 -11.46 8.70 30.53
C TYR A 213 -10.67 7.62 31.29
N LYS A 214 -11.35 6.55 31.70
CA LYS A 214 -10.74 5.43 32.43
C LYS A 214 -9.91 4.55 31.49
N GLU A 215 -8.63 4.43 31.78
CA GLU A 215 -7.70 3.57 31.04
C GLU A 215 -7.82 2.12 31.53
N ASN A 216 -7.87 1.17 30.60
CA ASN A 216 -7.87 -0.27 30.91
C ASN A 216 -6.52 -0.94 30.61
N TYR A 217 -5.58 -0.18 30.03
CA TYR A 217 -4.29 -0.66 29.56
C TYR A 217 -3.17 0.25 30.11
N LEU A 218 -1.97 -0.31 30.27
CA LEU A 218 -0.77 0.42 30.70
C LEU A 218 -0.14 1.24 29.57
N ASP A 219 -0.41 0.87 28.31
CA ASP A 219 0.10 1.53 27.12
C ASP A 219 -0.99 2.13 26.22
N PRO A 220 -1.95 2.91 26.74
CA PRO A 220 -2.96 3.53 25.90
C PRO A 220 -2.30 4.58 24.98
N PRO A 221 -2.73 4.70 23.72
CA PRO A 221 -3.87 4.03 23.08
C PRO A 221 -3.54 2.69 22.40
N PHE A 222 -2.31 2.16 22.54
CA PHE A 222 -1.87 0.96 21.81
C PHE A 222 -2.45 -0.34 22.38
N ASN A 223 -2.81 -0.35 23.66
CA ASN A 223 -3.56 -1.42 24.32
C ASN A 223 -2.94 -2.82 24.19
N ASN A 224 -1.61 -2.92 24.21
CA ASN A 224 -0.92 -4.21 24.18
C ASN A 224 -0.75 -4.81 25.58
N ILE A 225 -0.82 -4.00 26.63
CA ILE A 225 -0.54 -4.42 28.01
C ILE A 225 -1.76 -4.10 28.89
N PRO A 226 -2.61 -5.08 29.21
CA PRO A 226 -3.78 -4.84 30.05
C PRO A 226 -3.35 -4.50 31.49
N ILE A 227 -4.11 -3.62 32.15
CA ILE A 227 -3.94 -3.38 33.59
C ILE A 227 -4.47 -4.63 34.32
N VAL A 228 -3.57 -5.45 34.84
CA VAL A 228 -3.95 -6.59 35.67
C VAL A 228 -4.28 -6.07 37.07
N ILE A 229 -5.57 -5.94 37.37
CA ILE A 229 -6.03 -5.67 38.73
C ILE A 229 -5.92 -6.99 39.50
N THR A 230 -4.80 -7.21 40.17
CA THR A 230 -4.73 -8.24 41.22
C THR A 230 -5.53 -7.73 42.42
N LYS A 231 -6.86 -7.82 42.37
CA LYS A 231 -7.65 -7.82 43.61
C LYS A 231 -7.15 -9.05 44.37
N LYS A 232 -6.47 -8.85 45.50
CA LYS A 232 -6.31 -9.95 46.47
C LYS A 232 -7.73 -10.31 46.86
N LEU A 233 -8.26 -11.36 46.25
CA LEU A 233 -9.39 -12.07 46.82
C LEU A 233 -8.86 -12.56 48.17
N GLY A 234 -9.18 -11.82 49.23
CA GLY A 234 -9.04 -12.34 50.58
C GLY A 234 -10.02 -13.49 50.78
N ASN A 235 -10.35 -13.81 52.03
CA ASN A 235 -11.32 -14.87 52.32
C ASN A 235 -12.67 -14.59 51.64
N ASN A 236 -13.54 -15.60 51.52
CA ASN A 236 -14.85 -15.51 50.85
C ASN A 236 -15.68 -14.25 51.24
N GLU A 237 -15.50 -13.74 52.45
CA GLU A 237 -16.13 -12.50 52.92
C GLU A 237 -15.66 -11.25 52.16
N ASP A 238 -14.36 -11.15 51.82
CA ASP A 238 -13.81 -10.04 51.02
C ASP A 238 -14.31 -10.08 49.56
N PHE A 239 -14.54 -11.29 49.02
CA PHE A 239 -15.16 -11.44 47.71
C PHE A 239 -16.61 -10.97 47.70
N LEU A 240 -17.41 -11.41 48.68
CA LEU A 240 -18.81 -11.00 48.83
C LEU A 240 -18.96 -9.50 49.05
N ASN A 241 -18.08 -8.89 49.87
CA ASN A 241 -18.06 -7.45 50.07
C ASN A 241 -17.69 -6.67 48.81
N SER A 242 -16.84 -7.24 47.94
CA SER A 242 -16.46 -6.61 46.68
C SER A 242 -17.55 -6.63 45.60
N LEU A 243 -18.50 -7.58 45.70
CA LEU A 243 -19.67 -7.67 44.82
C LEU A 243 -20.78 -6.71 45.26
N THR A 244 -20.92 -6.45 46.56
CA THR A 244 -21.92 -5.51 47.09
C THR A 244 -21.49 -4.05 47.03
N THR A 245 -20.19 -3.76 46.89
CA THR A 245 -19.68 -2.37 46.75
C THR A 245 -19.68 -1.85 45.31
N GLU A 246 -19.76 -2.71 44.29
CA GLU A 246 -19.83 -2.27 42.87
C GLU A 246 -21.21 -1.69 42.47
N GLU A 247 -22.21 -1.71 43.37
CA GLU A 247 -23.51 -1.06 43.15
C GLU A 247 -23.57 0.42 43.60
N ILE A 248 -22.50 0.98 44.16
CA ILE A 248 -22.46 2.39 44.61
C ILE A 248 -21.16 3.08 44.18
N SER A 249 -20.97 3.30 42.88
CA SER A 249 -20.17 4.43 42.35
C SER A 249 -20.43 4.67 40.86
#